data_AF-A0A946VPC3-F1
#
_entry.id   AF-A0A946VPC3-F1
#
_cell.length_a   1.000
_cell.length_b   1.000
_cell.length_c   1.000
_cell.angle_alpha   90.00
_cell.angle_beta   90.00
_cell.angle_gamma   90.00
#
_symmetry.space_group_name_H-M   'P 1'
#
loop_
_entity.id
_entity.type
_entity.pdbx_description
1 polymer ?
#
loop_
_entity_poly.entity_id
_entity_poly.type
_entity_poly.pdbx_seq_one_letter_code
_entity_poly.pdbx_strand_id
1 'polypeptide(L)'
;LQVFGTHNEQRAKKLVEQYFGVADLLFYETRHNGKPWFVVINGPYSGRQTAQESIATLPESLRRLRPWPRNIASIKRDISRYDELLGAAP
;
A
#
# COMPACT_ATOMS: atom_id res chain seq x y z
N LEU A 1 1.97 -3.53 -4.77
CA LEU A 1 2.48 -4.49 -3.75
C LEU A 1 2.27 -3.89 -2.38
N GLN A 2 1.83 -4.63 -1.35
CA GLN A 2 1.83 -4.07 0.00
C GLN A 2 3.21 -4.24 0.62
N VAL A 3 3.86 -3.14 0.95
CA VAL A 3 5.22 -3.13 1.53
C VAL A 3 5.15 -2.98 3.04
N PHE A 4 4.24 -2.13 3.52
CA PHE A 4 4.11 -1.85 4.94
C PHE A 4 2.66 -1.49 5.29
N GLY A 5 2.24 -1.79 6.51
CA GLY A 5 0.92 -1.43 7.02
C GLY A 5 1.03 -1.05 8.49
N THR A 6 0.45 0.09 8.86
CA THR A 6 0.59 0.66 10.20
C THR A 6 -0.66 1.43 10.59
N HIS A 7 -1.00 1.44 11.87
CA HIS A 7 -2.05 2.31 12.41
C HIS A 7 -1.53 3.76 12.64
N ASN A 8 -0.25 4.03 12.37
CA ASN A 8 0.37 5.33 12.56
C ASN A 8 0.72 5.96 11.20
N GLU A 9 0.00 7.02 10.83
CA GLU A 9 0.17 7.78 9.60
C GLU A 9 1.61 8.28 9.40
N GLN A 10 2.22 8.84 10.44
CA GLN A 10 3.56 9.43 10.37
C GLN A 10 4.61 8.39 9.95
N ARG A 11 4.45 7.14 10.38
CA ARG A 11 5.32 6.04 9.96
C ARG A 11 5.12 5.70 8.48
N ALA A 12 3.89 5.70 8.00
CA ALA A 12 3.59 5.45 6.59
C ALA A 12 4.16 6.58 5.72
N LYS A 13 3.89 7.85 6.08
CA LYS A 13 4.37 9.03 5.37
C LYS A 13 5.90 9.07 5.33
N LYS A 14 6.56 8.89 6.48
CA LYS A 14 8.03 8.88 6.56
C LYS A 14 8.65 7.80 5.67
N LEU A 15 8.01 6.63 5.55
CA LEU A 15 8.48 5.58 4.64
C LEU A 15 8.38 6.04 3.19
N VAL A 16 7.25 6.62 2.78
CA VAL A 16 7.08 7.13 1.41
C VAL A 16 8.08 8.24 1.11
N GLU A 17 8.27 9.20 2.02
CA GLU A 17 9.27 10.27 1.88
C GLU A 17 10.70 9.73 1.82
N GLN A 18 11.03 8.72 2.63
CA GLN A 18 12.36 8.12 2.68
C GLN A 18 12.77 7.44 1.37
N TYR A 19 11.81 6.85 0.65
CA TYR A 19 12.04 6.18 -0.63
C TYR A 19 11.56 7.00 -1.83
N PHE A 20 11.16 8.25 -1.62
CA PHE A 20 10.75 9.16 -2.68
C PHE A 20 11.92 9.36 -3.65
N GLY A 21 11.69 9.09 -4.94
CA GLY A 21 12.75 9.12 -5.97
C GLY A 21 13.60 7.85 -6.08
N VAL A 22 13.47 6.90 -5.15
CA VAL A 22 14.12 5.56 -5.23
C VAL A 22 13.11 4.50 -5.68
N ALA A 23 11.89 4.57 -5.19
CA ALA A 23 10.80 3.67 -5.56
C ALA A 23 9.47 4.42 -5.58
N ASP A 24 8.56 4.05 -6.49
CA ASP A 24 7.20 4.59 -6.54
C ASP A 24 6.36 4.04 -5.37
N LEU A 25 6.56 4.62 -4.19
CA LEU A 25 5.74 4.33 -3.02
C LEU A 25 4.54 5.26 -2.97
N LEU A 26 3.38 4.66 -2.72
CA LEU A 26 2.11 5.34 -2.50
C LEU A 26 1.57 4.84 -1.17
N PHE A 27 0.94 5.71 -0.39
CA PHE A 27 0.21 5.29 0.78
C PHE A 27 -1.24 5.73 0.68
N TYR A 28 -2.13 4.95 1.26
CA TYR A 28 -3.53 5.31 1.41
C TYR A 28 -4.01 4.97 2.81
N GLU A 29 -4.97 5.75 3.29
CA GLU A 29 -5.71 5.44 4.50
C GLU A 29 -6.90 4.55 4.15
N THR A 30 -7.13 3.55 4.99
CA THR A 30 -8.35 2.74 4.99
C THR A 30 -8.73 2.44 6.44
N ARG A 31 -9.82 1.70 6.65
CA ARG A 31 -10.20 1.22 7.99
C ARG A 31 -10.06 -0.29 8.07
N HIS A 32 -9.21 -0.75 8.98
CA HIS A 32 -9.11 -2.16 9.32
C HIS A 32 -9.70 -2.37 10.71
N ASN A 33 -10.77 -3.17 10.79
CA ASN A 33 -11.47 -3.49 12.04
C ASN A 33 -11.93 -2.23 12.83
N GLY A 34 -12.45 -1.22 12.12
CA GLY A 34 -12.94 0.03 12.72
C GLY A 34 -11.86 1.04 13.11
N LYS A 35 -10.56 0.73 12.91
CA LYS A 35 -9.44 1.62 13.20
C LYS A 35 -8.78 2.14 11.92
N PRO A 36 -8.23 3.37 11.92
CA PRO A 36 -7.47 3.88 10.79
C PRO A 36 -6.25 3.00 10.53
N TRP A 37 -6.06 2.63 9.27
CA TRP A 37 -5.01 1.74 8.80
C TRP A 37 -4.36 2.34 7.57
N PHE A 38 -3.09 2.69 7.71
CA PHE A 38 -2.30 3.30 6.65
C PHE A 38 -1.47 2.22 5.97
N VAL A 39 -1.76 2.00 4.69
CA VAL A 39 -1.10 0.99 3.88
C VAL A 39 -0.15 1.67 2.93
N VAL A 40 1.13 1.32 3.00
CA VAL A 40 2.12 1.72 2.01
C VAL A 40 2.25 0.62 0.98
N ILE A 41 1.99 1.00 -0.26
CA ILE A 41 2.10 0.16 -1.44
C ILE A 41 3.18 0.69 -2.39
N ASN A 42 3.73 -0.20 -3.19
CA ASN A 42 4.60 0.16 -4.31
C ASN A 42 3.86 -0.09 -5.64
N GLY A 43 3.96 0.88 -6.55
CA GLY A 43 3.40 0.90 -7.91
C GLY A 43 1.88 1.02 -7.99
N PRO A 44 1.34 1.20 -9.21
CA PRO A 44 0.17 0.46 -9.66
C PRO A 44 0.63 -0.82 -10.36
N TYR A 45 0.18 -1.99 -9.89
CA TYR A 45 0.41 -3.27 -10.58
C TYR A 45 -0.92 -3.90 -10.99
N SER A 46 -1.03 -4.25 -12.26
CA SER A 46 -2.27 -4.80 -12.84
C SER A 46 -2.54 -6.26 -12.44
N GLY A 47 -1.58 -6.97 -11.83
CA GLY A 47 -1.73 -8.37 -11.49
C GLY A 47 -0.71 -8.91 -10.49
N ARG A 48 -0.98 -10.11 -9.98
CA ARG A 48 -0.13 -10.81 -8.99
C ARG A 48 1.26 -11.10 -9.55
N GLN A 49 1.35 -11.39 -10.84
CA GLN A 49 2.62 -11.65 -11.54
C GLN A 49 3.50 -10.40 -11.61
N THR A 50 2.97 -9.27 -12.08
CA THR A 50 3.69 -7.99 -12.11
C THR A 50 4.13 -7.57 -10.71
N ALA A 51 3.25 -7.76 -9.72
CA ALA A 51 3.60 -7.54 -8.32
C ALA A 51 4.76 -8.44 -7.87
N GLN A 52 4.74 -9.74 -8.20
CA GLN A 52 5.83 -10.67 -7.86
C GLN A 52 7.16 -10.24 -8.49
N GLU A 53 7.16 -9.82 -9.75
CA GLU A 53 8.34 -9.36 -10.47
C GLU A 53 8.91 -8.08 -9.85
N SER A 54 8.05 -7.14 -9.44
CA SER A 54 8.50 -5.92 -8.77
C SER A 54 9.14 -6.17 -7.41
N ILE A 55 8.88 -7.31 -6.75
CA ILE A 55 9.63 -7.67 -5.53
C ILE A 55 11.12 -7.81 -5.84
N ALA A 56 11.49 -8.29 -7.03
CA ALA A 56 12.89 -8.40 -7.43
C ALA A 56 13.53 -7.04 -7.74
N THR A 57 12.75 -6.07 -8.26
CA THR A 57 13.22 -4.71 -8.58
C THR A 57 13.28 -3.78 -7.37
N LEU A 58 12.66 -4.17 -6.26
CA LEU A 58 12.67 -3.40 -5.02
C LEU A 58 14.08 -3.37 -4.39
N PRO A 59 14.50 -2.24 -3.79
CA PRO A 59 15.74 -2.17 -3.03
C PRO A 59 15.72 -3.16 -1.86
N GLU A 60 16.91 -3.63 -1.47
CA GLU A 60 17.06 -4.71 -0.48
C GLU A 60 16.36 -4.38 0.84
N SER A 61 16.41 -3.13 1.29
CA SER A 61 15.70 -2.65 2.48
C SER A 61 14.19 -2.89 2.42
N LEU A 62 13.56 -2.71 1.26
CA LEU A 62 12.12 -2.95 1.08
C LEU A 62 11.83 -4.44 0.92
N ARG A 63 12.70 -5.19 0.23
CA ARG A 63 12.60 -6.66 0.14
C ARG A 63 12.68 -7.33 1.51
N ARG A 64 13.50 -6.79 2.42
CA ARG A 64 13.60 -7.25 3.81
C ARG A 64 12.30 -7.08 4.61
N LEU A 65 11.44 -6.14 4.23
CA LEU A 65 10.09 -6.00 4.79
C LEU A 65 9.12 -7.10 4.33
N ARG A 66 9.58 -8.04 3.49
CA ARG A 66 8.80 -9.14 2.91
C ARG A 66 7.50 -8.61 2.27
N PRO A 67 7.61 -7.80 1.20
CA PRO A 67 6.46 -7.21 0.54
C PRO A 67 5.49 -8.31 0.12
N TRP A 68 4.22 -8.13 0.48
CA TRP A 68 3.19 -9.12 0.20
C TRP A 68 2.50 -8.81 -1.13
N PRO A 69 2.53 -9.73 -2.11
CA PRO A 69 1.75 -9.61 -3.34
C PRO A 69 0.25 -9.73 -3.05
N ARG A 70 -0.38 -8.56 -2.88
CA ARG A 70 -1.83 -8.38 -2.83
C ARG A 70 -2.38 -8.01 -4.20
N ASN A 71 -3.57 -8.52 -4.50
CA ASN A 71 -4.29 -8.20 -5.73
C ASN A 71 -4.80 -6.75 -5.69
N ILE A 72 -4.63 -5.99 -6.77
CA ILE A 72 -5.16 -4.64 -6.89
C ILE A 72 -6.70 -4.59 -6.78
N ALA A 73 -7.39 -5.67 -7.16
CA ALA A 73 -8.83 -5.80 -6.94
C ALA A 73 -9.21 -5.85 -5.45
N SER A 74 -8.32 -6.32 -4.57
CA SER A 74 -8.53 -6.25 -3.12
C SER A 74 -8.26 -4.84 -2.61
N ILE A 75 -7.21 -4.17 -3.09
CA ILE A 75 -6.89 -2.78 -2.74
C ILE A 75 -8.03 -1.85 -3.15
N LYS A 76 -8.54 -1.98 -4.39
CA LYS A 76 -9.69 -1.22 -4.87
C LYS A 76 -10.93 -1.44 -4.00
N ARG A 77 -11.16 -2.68 -3.52
CA ARG A 77 -12.25 -2.97 -2.58
C ARG A 77 -12.04 -2.29 -1.22
N ASP A 78 -10.82 -2.31 -0.68
CA ASP A 78 -10.50 -1.61 0.59
C ASP A 78 -10.71 -0.10 0.45
N ILE A 79 -10.34 0.49 -0.69
CA ILE A 79 -10.54 1.92 -0.97
C ILE A 79 -12.02 2.24 -1.17
N SER A 80 -12.74 1.47 -1.98
CA SER A 80 -14.19 1.64 -2.19
C SER A 80 -14.95 1.55 -0.87
N ARG A 81 -14.61 0.58 -0.02
CA ARG A 81 -15.24 0.43 1.29
C ARG A 81 -14.93 1.61 2.21
N TYR A 82 -13.72 2.16 2.14
CA TYR A 82 -13.35 3.34 2.90
C TYR A 82 -14.13 4.58 2.44
N ASP A 83 -14.30 4.74 1.13
CA ASP A 83 -15.09 5.80 0.49
C ASP A 83 -16.57 5.73 0.93
N GLU A 84 -17.16 4.54 0.89
CA GLU A 84 -18.51 4.26 1.41
C GLU A 84 -18.64 4.60 2.91
N LEU A 85 -17.61 4.26 3.72
CA LEU A 85 -17.59 4.56 5.16
C LEU A 85 -17.47 6.06 5.47
N LEU A 86 -16.90 6.86 4.56
CA LEU A 86 -16.82 8.31 4.68
C LEU A 86 -18.09 9.02 4.17
N GLY A 87 -19.10 8.27 3.70
CA GLY A 87 -20.32 8.83 3.13
C GLY A 87 -20.10 9.48 1.76
N ALA A 88 -18.97 9.20 1.10
CA ALA A 88 -18.67 9.61 -0.25
C ALA A 88 -19.04 8.50 -1.24
N ALA A 89 -20.30 8.06 -1.24
CA ALA A 89 -20.86 7.40 -2.42
C ALA A 89 -21.72 8.44 -3.16
N PRO A 90 -21.65 8.52 -4.50
CA PRO A 90 -22.43 9.48 -5.29
C PRO A 90 -23.94 9.34 -5.11
#